data_AF-A0A6S8XDT4-F1
#
_entry.id   AF-A0A6S8XDT4-F1
#
_cell.length_a   1.000
_cell.length_b   1.000
_cell.length_c   1.000
_cell.angle_alpha   90.00
_cell.angle_beta   90.00
_cell.angle_gamma   90.00
#
_symmetry.space_group_name_H-M   'P 1'
#
loop_
_entity.id
_entity.type
_entity.pdbx_description
1 polymer ?
#
loop_
_entity_poly.entity_id
_entity_poly.type
_entity_poly.pdbx_seq_one_letter_code
_entity_poly.pdbx_strand_id
1 'polypeptide(L)'
;MADDGKEPKDDPFADDDDDDDEEVGAAEGEEDSSKKGVPMVGDVTLQDGRLFWAGLWADSEADLAAGKGKKFKYGGPEGQTAAALTQMPSGEWHGYFFNPGDEGDTKCKEKGVKLKFDGDKARGGGENQFGEFSLKGSYDASTKKMTLRKAYLYQDDDDDDDEIVDAEPEDVAAEIAGLEGDAEIPIEELRKRMAAFEEEERKAKAAKTA
;
A
#
# COMPACT_ATOMS: atom_id res chain seq x y z
N MET A 1 4.05 30.28 47.09
CA MET A 1 5.14 29.33 46.82
C MET A 1 4.50 28.11 46.22
N ALA A 2 4.88 27.79 44.99
CA ALA A 2 4.50 26.58 44.28
C ALA A 2 5.10 25.35 44.98
N ASP A 3 4.47 24.18 44.87
CA ASP A 3 5.06 23.08 44.12
C ASP A 3 4.00 21.98 43.88
N ASP A 4 3.75 21.72 42.60
CA ASP A 4 2.79 20.76 42.05
C ASP A 4 3.55 19.46 41.76
N GLY A 5 3.47 18.49 42.67
CA GLY A 5 4.11 17.18 42.52
C GLY A 5 3.27 16.27 41.62
N LYS A 6 3.31 16.49 40.30
CA LYS A 6 2.73 15.60 39.31
C LYS A 6 3.76 14.54 38.89
N GLU A 7 3.53 13.30 39.28
CA GLU A 7 4.33 12.13 38.89
C GLU A 7 4.43 12.02 37.36
N PRO A 8 5.61 11.70 36.80
CA PRO A 8 5.75 11.44 35.37
C PRO A 8 5.06 10.12 35.03
N LYS A 9 4.09 10.17 34.10
CA LYS A 9 3.54 8.97 33.48
C LYS A 9 4.65 8.39 32.61
N ASP A 10 5.15 7.20 32.95
CA ASP A 10 5.97 6.39 32.05
C ASP A 10 5.26 6.25 30.70
N ASP A 11 5.71 6.97 29.68
CA ASP A 11 5.28 6.75 28.30
C ASP A 11 5.94 5.45 27.83
N PRO A 12 5.18 4.37 27.57
CA PRO A 12 5.74 3.10 27.11
C PRO A 12 6.35 3.17 25.70
N PHE A 13 6.38 4.35 25.08
CA PHE A 13 7.00 4.63 23.79
C PHE A 13 8.15 5.64 23.86
N ALA A 14 8.40 6.27 25.00
CA ALA A 14 9.51 7.22 25.18
C ALA A 14 10.76 6.50 25.75
N ASP A 15 11.92 6.86 25.21
CA ASP A 15 13.29 6.42 25.54
C ASP A 15 13.72 5.00 25.12
N ASP A 16 14.48 4.94 24.03
CA ASP A 16 15.96 4.87 24.13
C ASP A 16 16.54 5.43 22.81
N ASP A 17 17.27 6.54 22.95
CA ASP A 17 17.81 7.42 21.92
C ASP A 17 19.24 6.97 21.61
N ASP A 18 19.49 6.39 20.42
CA ASP A 18 20.72 6.56 19.64
C ASP A 18 20.55 5.91 18.26
N ASP A 19 21.31 6.41 17.28
CA ASP A 19 21.50 5.92 15.90
C ASP A 19 20.51 6.36 14.79
N ASP A 20 20.98 7.42 14.13
CA ASP A 20 21.22 7.56 12.69
C ASP A 20 20.07 7.94 11.74
N ASP A 21 20.29 9.14 11.21
CA ASP A 21 19.61 9.88 10.16
C ASP A 21 19.89 9.24 8.79
N GLU A 22 18.90 8.58 8.18
CA GLU A 22 18.86 8.50 6.72
C GLU A 22 17.45 8.79 6.16
N GLU A 23 17.40 9.91 5.45
CA GLU A 23 16.27 10.43 4.70
C GLU A 23 16.01 9.53 3.48
N VAL A 24 15.18 8.51 3.63
CA VAL A 24 14.70 7.72 2.49
C VAL A 24 13.41 8.30 1.94
N GLY A 25 13.57 9.04 0.84
CA GLY A 25 12.51 9.63 0.04
C GLY A 25 11.52 8.56 -0.44
N ALA A 26 10.23 8.78 -0.14
CA ALA A 26 9.14 7.95 -0.62
C ALA A 26 9.04 8.05 -2.15
N ALA A 27 9.46 7.00 -2.86
CA ALA A 27 9.19 6.82 -4.27
C ALA A 27 7.68 6.58 -4.47
N GLU A 28 7.03 7.46 -5.19
CA GLU A 28 5.67 7.25 -5.70
C GLU A 28 5.73 6.20 -6.82
N GLY A 29 5.43 4.95 -6.47
CA GLY A 29 5.16 3.87 -7.42
C GLY A 29 3.67 3.52 -7.41
N GLU A 30 2.94 3.96 -8.43
CA GLU A 30 1.72 3.29 -8.87
C GLU A 30 2.12 1.99 -9.56
N GLU A 31 1.94 0.83 -8.92
CA GLU A 31 1.67 -0.42 -9.64
C GLU A 31 0.67 -1.30 -8.87
N ASP A 32 -0.24 -1.83 -9.68
CA ASP A 32 -1.31 -2.76 -9.39
C ASP A 32 -0.73 -4.13 -9.00
N SER A 33 -1.07 -4.64 -7.83
CA SER A 33 -0.88 -6.05 -7.50
C SER A 33 -1.93 -6.47 -6.48
N SER A 34 -2.82 -7.35 -6.92
CA SER A 34 -4.04 -7.79 -6.24
C SER A 34 -3.81 -8.68 -5.01
N LYS A 35 -2.71 -8.48 -4.26
CA LYS A 35 -2.57 -9.06 -2.92
C LYS A 35 -3.60 -8.43 -2.02
N LYS A 36 -4.66 -9.18 -1.73
CA LYS A 36 -5.66 -8.79 -0.73
C LYS A 36 -4.98 -8.80 0.64
N GLY A 37 -4.32 -7.69 0.98
CA GLY A 37 -3.71 -7.50 2.28
C GLY A 37 -4.68 -7.82 3.43
N VAL A 38 -4.12 -8.21 4.58
CA VAL A 38 -4.90 -8.65 5.74
C VAL A 38 -5.78 -7.51 6.27
N PRO A 39 -7.08 -7.75 6.52
CA PRO A 39 -7.98 -6.73 7.02
C PRO A 39 -7.69 -6.37 8.49
N MET A 40 -7.64 -5.07 8.78
CA MET A 40 -7.49 -4.48 10.10
C MET A 40 -8.63 -3.50 10.36
N VAL A 41 -9.43 -3.72 11.41
CA VAL A 41 -10.54 -2.83 11.78
C VAL A 41 -10.41 -2.45 13.25
N GLY A 42 -10.49 -1.15 13.53
CA GLY A 42 -10.36 -0.65 14.89
C GLY A 42 -11.02 0.70 15.11
N ASP A 43 -11.16 1.05 16.38
CA ASP A 43 -11.67 2.33 16.83
C ASP A 43 -10.52 3.32 17.01
N VAL A 44 -10.75 4.57 16.62
CA VAL A 44 -9.83 5.69 16.84
C VAL A 44 -10.32 6.50 18.03
N THR A 45 -9.46 6.65 19.03
CA THR A 45 -9.74 7.38 20.27
C THR A 45 -8.70 8.45 20.51
N LEU A 46 -9.08 9.53 21.18
CA LEU A 46 -8.17 10.57 21.63
C LEU A 46 -8.00 10.45 23.14
N GLN A 47 -6.76 10.24 23.60
CA GLN A 47 -6.42 10.11 25.02
C GLN A 47 -5.24 11.02 25.32
N ASP A 48 -5.37 11.89 26.33
CA ASP A 48 -4.32 12.83 26.75
C ASP A 48 -3.68 13.63 25.60
N GLY A 49 -4.46 13.97 24.56
CA GLY A 49 -3.96 14.72 23.39
C GLY A 49 -3.23 13.87 22.34
N ARG A 50 -3.30 12.54 22.43
CA ARG A 50 -2.73 11.60 21.45
C ARG A 50 -3.79 10.69 20.87
N LEU A 51 -3.71 10.44 19.57
CA LEU A 51 -4.62 9.51 18.89
C LEU A 51 -4.19 8.06 19.11
N PHE A 52 -5.15 7.17 19.29
CA PHE A 52 -4.92 5.74 19.38
C PHE A 52 -5.89 4.99 18.46
N TRP A 53 -5.34 4.14 17.60
CA TRP A 53 -6.09 3.21 16.77
C TRP A 53 -5.89 1.80 17.31
N ALA A 54 -6.96 1.18 17.81
CA ALA A 54 -6.91 -0.15 18.41
C ALA A 54 -8.07 -1.00 17.92
N GLY A 55 -7.80 -2.28 17.66
CA GLY A 55 -8.81 -3.13 17.06
C GLY A 55 -8.33 -4.55 16.85
N LEU A 56 -8.93 -5.18 15.84
CA LEU A 56 -8.65 -6.55 15.43
C LEU A 56 -8.18 -6.60 13.98
N TRP A 57 -7.20 -7.45 13.73
CA TRP A 57 -6.80 -7.86 12.39
C TRP A 57 -7.00 -9.37 12.25
N ALA A 58 -7.20 -9.88 11.04
CA ALA A 58 -7.25 -11.32 10.79
C ALA A 58 -6.69 -11.64 9.41
N ASP A 59 -6.30 -12.89 9.15
CA ASP A 59 -5.79 -13.31 7.85
C ASP A 59 -6.83 -13.17 6.74
N SER A 60 -8.13 -13.24 7.08
CA SER A 60 -9.23 -13.13 6.14
C SER A 60 -10.39 -12.29 6.70
N GLU A 61 -11.21 -11.72 5.80
CA GLU A 61 -12.45 -11.02 6.19
C GLU A 61 -13.45 -11.97 6.87
N ALA A 62 -13.44 -13.25 6.49
CA ALA A 62 -14.29 -14.27 7.10
C ALA A 62 -13.89 -14.53 8.56
N ASP A 63 -12.59 -14.61 8.86
CA ASP A 63 -12.11 -14.79 10.24
C ASP A 63 -12.33 -13.55 11.09
N LEU A 64 -12.19 -12.36 10.50
CA LEU A 64 -12.52 -11.11 11.17
C LEU A 64 -14.01 -11.04 11.51
N ALA A 65 -14.89 -11.40 10.57
CA ALA A 65 -16.34 -11.47 10.78
C ALA A 65 -16.73 -12.57 11.78
N ALA A 66 -15.98 -13.67 11.84
CA ALA A 66 -16.15 -14.74 12.82
C ALA A 66 -15.58 -14.39 14.22
N GLY A 67 -14.99 -13.19 14.39
CA GLY A 67 -14.43 -12.75 15.67
C GLY A 67 -13.13 -13.44 16.07
N LYS A 68 -12.43 -14.08 15.12
CA LYS A 68 -11.14 -14.74 15.34
C LYS A 68 -9.93 -13.81 15.18
N GLY A 69 -10.19 -12.52 14.98
CA GLY A 69 -9.12 -11.55 14.80
C GLY A 69 -8.22 -11.39 16.04
N LYS A 70 -6.97 -11.00 15.80
CA LYS A 70 -5.94 -10.71 16.79
C LYS A 70 -5.86 -9.22 17.06
N LYS A 71 -5.46 -8.87 18.28
CA LYS A 71 -5.43 -7.47 18.72
C LYS A 71 -4.26 -6.71 18.09
N PHE A 72 -4.49 -5.44 17.82
CA PHE A 72 -3.44 -4.46 17.52
C PHE A 72 -3.72 -3.15 18.25
N LYS A 73 -2.67 -2.32 18.41
CA LYS A 73 -2.79 -0.95 18.89
C LYS A 73 -1.67 -0.08 18.33
N TYR A 74 -2.02 1.07 17.78
CA TYR A 74 -1.11 2.13 17.33
C TYR A 74 -1.43 3.44 18.04
N GLY A 75 -0.42 4.12 18.55
CA GLY A 75 -0.46 5.51 19.00
C GLY A 75 0.05 6.41 17.89
N GLY A 76 -0.78 7.35 17.46
CA GLY A 76 -0.48 8.34 16.43
C GLY A 76 0.14 9.61 17.00
N PRO A 77 0.03 10.72 16.25
CA PRO A 77 0.58 12.01 16.61
C PRO A 77 0.03 12.55 17.94
N GLU A 78 0.88 13.31 18.64
CA GLU A 78 0.55 14.03 19.86
C GLU A 78 0.05 15.46 19.57
N GLY A 79 -0.38 16.18 20.61
CA GLY A 79 -0.90 17.55 20.48
C GLY A 79 -2.26 17.67 19.79
N GLN A 80 -2.99 16.55 19.68
CA GLN A 80 -4.26 16.46 18.96
C GLN A 80 -5.44 16.91 19.83
N THR A 81 -6.46 17.44 19.16
CA THR A 81 -7.73 17.83 19.79
C THR A 81 -8.87 16.98 19.24
N ALA A 82 -10.08 17.14 19.78
CA ALA A 82 -11.24 16.41 19.28
C ALA A 82 -11.53 16.65 17.78
N ALA A 83 -11.04 17.77 17.21
CA ALA A 83 -11.15 18.05 15.77
C ALA A 83 -10.43 16.98 14.91
N ALA A 84 -9.37 16.36 15.44
CA ALA A 84 -8.64 15.30 14.76
C ALA A 84 -9.51 14.04 14.50
N LEU A 85 -10.56 13.82 15.30
CA LEU A 85 -11.50 12.72 15.08
C LEU A 85 -12.51 13.03 13.96
N THR A 86 -12.64 14.29 13.55
CA THR A 86 -13.45 14.68 12.39
C THR A 86 -12.61 14.73 11.13
N GLN A 87 -11.36 15.18 11.25
CA GLN A 87 -10.39 15.23 10.16
C GLN A 87 -9.06 14.67 10.64
N MET A 88 -8.75 13.44 10.22
CA MET A 88 -7.59 12.72 10.70
C MET A 88 -6.29 13.39 10.23
N PRO A 89 -5.33 13.66 11.14
CA PRO A 89 -4.03 14.19 10.77
C PRO A 89 -3.17 13.09 10.12
N SER A 90 -2.44 13.47 9.08
CA SER A 90 -1.35 12.64 8.58
C SER A 90 -0.15 12.73 9.52
N GLY A 91 0.59 11.64 9.67
CA GLY A 91 1.76 11.62 10.55
C GLY A 91 2.23 10.21 10.86
N GLU A 92 3.11 10.11 11.85
CA GLU A 92 3.73 8.85 12.26
C GLU A 92 2.94 8.18 13.38
N TRP A 93 2.89 6.86 13.29
CA TRP A 93 2.18 5.98 14.21
C TRP A 93 3.14 4.89 14.71
N HIS A 94 3.08 4.63 16.01
CA HIS A 94 3.91 3.62 16.67
C HIS A 94 3.00 2.64 17.40
N GLY A 95 3.23 1.35 17.24
CA GLY A 95 2.27 0.38 17.73
C GLY A 95 2.78 -1.03 17.73
N TYR A 96 1.82 -1.95 17.77
CA TYR A 96 2.06 -3.36 17.68
C TYR A 96 0.82 -4.10 17.19
N PHE A 97 1.03 -5.30 16.68
CA PHE A 97 0.01 -6.31 16.46
C PHE A 97 0.48 -7.66 17.01
N PHE A 98 -0.46 -8.55 17.31
CA PHE A 98 -0.14 -9.93 17.70
C PHE A 98 -0.18 -10.83 16.46
N ASN A 99 0.95 -11.45 16.11
CA ASN A 99 1.06 -12.45 15.06
C ASN A 99 0.88 -13.85 15.65
N PRO A 100 -0.05 -14.68 15.13
CA PRO A 100 -0.13 -16.07 15.56
C PRO A 100 1.15 -16.81 15.17
N GLY A 101 1.72 -17.58 16.10
CA GLY A 101 2.83 -18.49 15.84
C GLY A 101 2.58 -19.83 16.52
N ASP A 102 3.33 -20.86 16.11
CA ASP A 102 3.20 -22.23 16.62
C ASP A 102 3.39 -22.33 18.14
N GLU A 103 4.23 -21.48 18.72
CA GLU A 103 4.51 -21.42 20.16
C GLU A 103 3.68 -20.37 20.93
N GLY A 104 2.74 -19.70 20.24
CA GLY A 104 1.87 -18.67 20.81
C GLY A 104 1.89 -17.35 20.03
N ASP A 105 1.08 -16.40 20.51
CA ASP A 105 0.94 -15.08 19.86
C ASP A 105 2.19 -14.21 20.12
N THR A 106 2.93 -13.89 19.06
CA THR A 106 4.12 -13.03 19.12
C THR A 106 3.72 -11.57 18.92
N LYS A 107 4.10 -10.72 19.88
CA LYS A 107 3.88 -9.27 19.78
C LYS A 107 4.91 -8.66 18.82
N CYS A 108 4.43 -8.19 17.68
CA CYS A 108 5.24 -7.54 16.65
C CYS A 108 5.14 -6.03 16.81
N LYS A 109 6.24 -5.37 17.16
CA LYS A 109 6.29 -3.91 17.34
C LYS A 109 6.55 -3.23 16.01
N GLU A 110 5.94 -2.08 15.80
CA GLU A 110 6.11 -1.26 14.61
C GLU A 110 6.32 0.19 15.03
N LYS A 111 7.34 0.83 14.44
CA LYS A 111 7.68 2.23 14.72
C LYS A 111 7.66 3.00 13.41
N GLY A 112 7.30 4.28 13.47
CA GLY A 112 7.39 5.18 12.31
C GLY A 112 6.43 4.81 11.17
N VAL A 113 5.30 4.17 11.46
CA VAL A 113 4.29 3.85 10.45
C VAL A 113 3.67 5.16 9.96
N LYS A 114 3.96 5.53 8.72
CA LYS A 114 3.51 6.81 8.14
C LYS A 114 2.11 6.63 7.57
N LEU A 115 1.11 7.26 8.18
CA LEU A 115 -0.25 7.31 7.65
C LEU A 115 -0.57 8.69 7.08
N LYS A 116 -1.11 8.71 5.87
CA LYS A 116 -1.62 9.88 5.16
C LYS A 116 -3.12 9.74 4.97
N PHE A 117 -3.84 10.83 5.23
CA PHE A 117 -5.30 10.90 5.10
C PHE A 117 -5.70 11.92 4.03
N ASP A 118 -6.58 11.51 3.13
CA ASP A 118 -7.20 12.34 2.10
C ASP A 118 -8.73 12.18 2.21
N GLY A 119 -9.35 13.07 2.98
CA GLY A 119 -10.76 12.93 3.35
C GLY A 119 -11.01 11.65 4.18
N ASP A 120 -11.84 10.77 3.67
CA ASP A 120 -12.15 9.46 4.25
C ASP A 120 -11.11 8.39 3.89
N LYS A 121 -10.23 8.62 2.92
CA LYS A 121 -9.24 7.65 2.48
C LYS A 121 -7.98 7.73 3.34
N ALA A 122 -7.42 6.58 3.66
CA ALA A 122 -6.19 6.44 4.41
C ALA A 122 -5.21 5.56 3.63
N ARG A 123 -3.96 6.01 3.53
CA ARG A 123 -2.86 5.28 2.89
C ARG A 123 -1.59 5.45 3.69
N GLY A 124 -0.70 4.48 3.65
CA GLY A 124 0.55 4.56 4.39
C GLY A 124 1.39 3.32 4.26
N GLY A 125 2.37 3.22 5.13
CA GLY A 125 3.27 2.08 5.16
C GLY A 125 4.33 2.23 6.22
N GLY A 126 5.15 1.21 6.34
CA GLY A 126 6.28 1.15 7.26
C GLY A 126 7.05 -0.15 7.06
N GLU A 127 8.00 -0.38 7.93
CA GLU A 127 8.82 -1.59 7.93
C GLU A 127 8.76 -2.25 9.31
N ASN A 128 8.81 -3.57 9.34
CA ASN A 128 8.98 -4.35 10.57
C ASN A 128 9.86 -5.58 10.29
N GLN A 129 9.97 -6.48 11.26
CA GLN A 129 10.77 -7.72 11.16
C GLN A 129 10.37 -8.68 10.01
N PHE A 130 9.20 -8.50 9.41
CA PHE A 130 8.70 -9.30 8.28
C PHE A 130 8.87 -8.60 6.93
N GLY A 131 9.43 -7.38 6.92
CA GLY A 131 9.69 -6.58 5.74
C GLY A 131 8.86 -5.30 5.63
N GLU A 132 9.01 -4.63 4.49
CA GLU A 132 8.26 -3.43 4.15
C GLU A 132 6.78 -3.77 3.85
N PHE A 133 5.88 -2.95 4.36
CA PHE A 133 4.44 -3.11 4.17
C PHE A 133 3.75 -1.80 3.80
N SER A 134 2.66 -1.96 3.07
CA SER A 134 1.71 -0.89 2.77
C SER A 134 0.42 -1.04 3.56
N LEU A 135 -0.23 0.09 3.83
CA LEU A 135 -1.55 0.20 4.46
C LEU A 135 -2.47 0.98 3.54
N LYS A 136 -3.67 0.46 3.28
CA LYS A 136 -4.68 1.15 2.46
C LYS A 136 -6.09 0.90 2.98
N GLY A 137 -6.90 1.94 3.08
CA GLY A 137 -8.30 1.81 3.46
C GLY A 137 -8.97 3.15 3.73
N SER A 138 -9.80 3.20 4.76
CA SER A 138 -10.62 4.37 5.06
C SER A 138 -10.87 4.60 6.55
N TYR A 139 -11.23 5.84 6.87
CA TYR A 139 -11.67 6.30 8.18
C TYR A 139 -13.08 6.88 8.09
N ASP A 140 -13.98 6.39 8.94
CA ASP A 140 -15.33 6.93 9.11
C ASP A 140 -15.39 7.81 10.36
N ALA A 141 -15.52 9.12 10.16
CA ALA A 141 -15.60 10.11 11.23
C ALA A 141 -16.89 10.01 12.08
N SER A 142 -17.97 9.43 11.55
CA SER A 142 -19.24 9.28 12.27
C SER A 142 -19.15 8.17 13.31
N THR A 143 -18.53 7.06 12.93
CA THR A 143 -18.36 5.89 13.80
C THR A 143 -17.01 5.87 14.52
N LYS A 144 -16.08 6.73 14.11
CA LYS A 144 -14.68 6.79 14.56
C LYS A 144 -13.95 5.46 14.33
N LYS A 145 -14.33 4.75 13.27
CA LYS A 145 -13.73 3.48 12.89
C LYS A 145 -12.77 3.67 11.73
N MET A 146 -11.59 3.06 11.85
CA MET A 146 -10.61 2.99 10.78
C MET A 146 -10.44 1.54 10.34
N THR A 147 -10.56 1.33 9.03
CA THR A 147 -10.46 0.05 8.36
C THR A 147 -9.34 0.14 7.35
N LEU A 148 -8.22 -0.55 7.59
CA LEU A 148 -7.09 -0.63 6.66
C LEU A 148 -6.85 -2.08 6.26
N ARG A 149 -6.23 -2.28 5.10
CA ARG A 149 -5.63 -3.55 4.69
C ARG A 149 -4.13 -3.40 4.69
N LYS A 150 -3.44 -4.39 5.25
CA LYS A 150 -1.98 -4.44 5.32
C LYS A 150 -1.43 -5.47 4.35
N ALA A 151 -0.52 -5.09 3.47
CA ALA A 151 0.14 -5.99 2.53
C ALA A 151 1.65 -5.78 2.58
N TYR A 152 2.41 -6.87 2.73
CA TYR A 152 3.86 -6.82 2.60
C TYR A 152 4.26 -6.79 1.13
N LEU A 153 5.23 -5.95 0.78
CA LEU A 153 5.59 -5.65 -0.62
C LEU A 153 6.48 -6.74 -1.25
N TYR A 154 7.32 -7.40 -0.46
CA TYR A 154 8.36 -8.31 -0.94
C TYR A 154 8.23 -9.75 -0.40
N GLN A 155 7.04 -10.16 0.04
CA GLN A 155 6.81 -11.53 0.54
C GLN A 155 6.51 -12.58 -0.55
N ASP A 156 6.55 -12.21 -1.84
CA ASP A 156 6.55 -13.20 -2.93
C ASP A 156 7.94 -13.24 -3.57
N ASP A 157 8.87 -13.92 -2.92
CA ASP A 157 9.98 -14.55 -3.65
C ASP A 157 10.16 -16.04 -3.30
N ASP A 158 9.39 -16.61 -2.37
CA ASP A 158 9.68 -17.99 -1.90
C ASP A 158 8.48 -18.96 -1.73
N ASP A 159 7.20 -18.58 -1.89
CA ASP A 159 6.08 -19.51 -1.55
C ASP A 159 4.82 -19.42 -2.46
N ASP A 160 5.00 -19.25 -3.77
CA ASP A 160 4.06 -19.71 -4.82
C ASP A 160 4.94 -20.10 -6.03
N ASP A 161 5.38 -21.35 -6.20
CA ASP A 161 4.62 -22.44 -6.83
C ASP A 161 3.97 -22.07 -8.19
N ASP A 162 4.49 -21.04 -8.87
CA ASP A 162 4.53 -21.05 -10.33
C ASP A 162 5.60 -22.06 -10.74
N GLU A 163 5.18 -23.32 -10.88
CA GLU A 163 5.76 -24.21 -11.89
C GLU A 163 5.74 -23.41 -13.20
N ILE A 164 6.84 -22.70 -13.50
CA ILE A 164 7.26 -22.48 -14.88
C ILE A 164 7.40 -23.90 -15.41
N VAL A 165 6.30 -24.42 -15.93
CA VAL A 165 6.33 -25.46 -16.93
C VAL A 165 7.20 -24.84 -17.99
N ASP A 166 8.45 -25.31 -18.11
CA ASP A 166 9.31 -25.03 -19.24
C ASP A 166 8.47 -25.40 -20.47
N ALA A 167 7.76 -24.41 -21.04
CA ALA A 167 7.05 -24.59 -22.27
C ALA A 167 8.14 -24.90 -23.28
N GLU A 168 8.18 -26.16 -23.72
CA GLU A 168 9.16 -26.58 -24.70
C GLU A 168 9.06 -25.61 -25.89
N PRO A 169 10.20 -25.16 -26.46
CA PRO A 169 10.27 -24.06 -27.43
C PRO A 169 9.47 -24.30 -28.74
N GLU A 170 8.83 -25.45 -28.88
CA GLU A 170 7.99 -25.82 -30.02
C GLU A 170 6.60 -25.15 -29.99
N ASP A 171 6.04 -24.84 -28.80
CA ASP A 171 4.69 -24.24 -28.71
C ASP A 171 4.66 -22.73 -29.02
N VAL A 172 5.78 -22.03 -28.84
CA VAL A 172 5.88 -20.59 -29.17
C VAL A 172 5.92 -20.37 -30.70
N ALA A 173 6.44 -21.34 -31.46
CA ALA A 173 6.55 -21.22 -32.91
C ALA A 173 5.19 -21.34 -33.63
N ALA A 174 4.26 -22.13 -33.07
CA ALA A 174 2.92 -22.30 -33.63
C ALA A 174 2.06 -21.03 -33.49
N GLU A 175 2.19 -20.32 -32.37
CA GLU A 175 1.45 -19.07 -32.12
C GLU A 175 1.93 -17.91 -33.01
N ILE A 176 3.23 -17.83 -33.31
CA ILE A 176 3.78 -16.81 -34.23
C ILE A 176 3.25 -17.03 -35.66
N ALA A 177 3.14 -18.29 -36.11
CA ALA A 177 2.61 -18.60 -37.44
C ALA A 177 1.11 -18.30 -37.60
N GLY A 178 0.34 -18.30 -36.50
CA GLY A 178 -1.08 -17.91 -36.51
C GLY A 178 -1.29 -16.41 -36.72
N LEU A 179 -0.39 -15.58 -36.19
CA LEU A 179 -0.45 -14.11 -36.29
C LEU A 179 -0.11 -13.56 -37.68
N GLU A 180 0.67 -14.28 -38.49
CA GLU A 180 0.94 -13.90 -39.89
C GLU A 180 -0.26 -14.14 -40.83
N GLY A 181 -1.26 -14.93 -40.40
CA GLY A 181 -2.43 -15.27 -41.21
C GLY A 181 -3.59 -14.26 -41.13
N ASP A 182 -3.68 -13.47 -40.05
CA ASP A 182 -4.78 -12.51 -39.81
C ASP A 182 -4.44 -11.08 -40.26
N ALA A 183 -3.20 -10.84 -40.71
CA ALA A 183 -2.82 -9.58 -41.34
C ALA A 183 -3.33 -9.55 -42.79
N GLU A 184 -4.58 -9.11 -42.99
CA GLU A 184 -5.25 -9.03 -44.31
C GLU A 184 -4.52 -8.11 -45.32
N ILE A 185 -3.52 -7.33 -44.88
CA ILE A 185 -2.66 -6.51 -45.75
C ILE A 185 -1.18 -6.68 -45.33
N PRO A 186 -0.30 -7.21 -46.19
CA PRO A 186 1.13 -7.30 -45.92
C PRO A 186 1.75 -5.93 -45.62
N ILE A 187 2.69 -5.88 -44.67
CA ILE A 187 3.35 -4.65 -44.21
C ILE A 187 3.99 -3.86 -45.37
N GLU A 188 4.48 -4.56 -46.41
CA GLU A 188 5.03 -3.90 -47.61
C GLU A 188 3.98 -3.12 -48.40
N GLU A 189 2.74 -3.61 -48.47
CA GLU A 189 1.66 -2.89 -49.15
C GLU A 189 1.20 -1.67 -48.34
N LEU A 190 1.23 -1.77 -47.00
CA LEU A 190 0.99 -0.64 -46.09
C LEU A 190 2.04 0.47 -46.28
N ARG A 191 3.33 0.09 -46.36
CA ARG A 191 4.43 1.04 -46.63
C ARG A 191 4.28 1.71 -47.99
N LYS A 192 3.84 0.97 -49.01
CA LYS A 192 3.60 1.51 -50.34
C LYS A 192 2.42 2.49 -50.37
N ARG A 193 1.35 2.21 -49.62
CA ARG A 193 0.21 3.14 -49.46
C ARG A 193 0.57 4.41 -48.71
N MET A 194 1.39 4.31 -47.65
CA MET A 194 1.87 5.49 -46.91
C MET A 194 2.79 6.37 -47.77
N ALA A 195 3.73 5.76 -48.51
CA ALA A 195 4.62 6.50 -49.40
C ALA A 195 3.85 7.20 -50.55
N ALA A 196 2.82 6.54 -51.11
CA ALA A 196 1.96 7.14 -52.12
C ALA A 196 1.16 8.33 -51.57
N PHE A 197 0.64 8.22 -50.34
CA PHE A 197 -0.08 9.30 -49.67
C PHE A 197 0.82 10.50 -49.37
N GLU A 198 2.06 10.26 -48.95
CA GLU A 198 3.05 11.31 -48.65
C GLU A 198 3.53 12.05 -49.92
N GLU A 199 3.65 11.34 -51.05
CA GLU A 199 3.97 11.96 -52.34
C GLU A 199 2.79 12.79 -52.89
N GLU A 200 1.56 12.34 -52.67
CA GLU A 200 0.34 13.07 -53.07
C GLU A 200 0.15 14.32 -52.21
N GLU A 201 0.38 14.25 -50.89
CA GLU A 201 0.34 15.40 -49.99
C GLU A 201 1.42 16.44 -50.35
N ARG A 202 2.62 15.97 -50.75
CA ARG A 202 3.71 16.84 -51.20
C ARG A 202 3.39 17.52 -52.53
N LYS A 203 2.73 16.84 -53.48
CA LYS A 203 2.25 17.44 -54.74
C LYS A 203 1.11 18.44 -54.50
N ALA A 204 0.18 18.13 -53.58
CA ALA A 204 -0.90 19.05 -53.20
C ALA A 204 -0.39 20.32 -52.52
N LYS A 205 0.66 20.22 -51.69
CA LYS A 205 1.36 21.39 -51.11
C LYS A 205 2.11 22.21 -52.16
N ALA A 206 2.76 21.56 -53.14
CA ALA A 206 3.45 22.26 -54.22
C ALA A 206 2.48 23.02 -55.16
N ALA A 207 1.31 22.45 -55.46
CA ALA A 207 0.28 23.09 -56.28
C ALA A 207 -0.42 24.27 -55.59
N LYS A 208 -0.33 24.39 -54.26
CA LYS A 208 -0.90 25.50 -53.48
C LYS A 208 0.05 26.70 -53.33
N THR A 209 1.28 26.59 -53.84
CA THR A 209 2.34 27.60 -53.68
C THR A 209 2.90 28.10 -55.03
N ALA A 210 2.26 27.72 -56.14
CA ALA A 210 2.48 28.25 -57.49
C ALA A 210 1.25 29.06 -57.92
#